data_AF-A0A932N699-F1
#
_entry.id   AF-A0A932N699-F1
#
_cell.length_a   1.000
_cell.length_b   1.000
_cell.length_c   1.000
_cell.angle_alpha   90.00
_cell.angle_beta   90.00
_cell.angle_gamma   90.00
#
_symmetry.space_group_name_H-M   'P 1'
#
loop_
_entity.id
_entity.type
_entity.pdbx_description
1 polymer ?
#
loop_
_entity_poly.entity_id
_entity_poly.type
_entity_poly.pdbx_seq_one_letter_code
_entity_poly.pdbx_strand_id
1 'polypeptide(L)'
;MTSLAWKINRLRTMGVGEITWRVQNALQKRVEKKGFMLAHKVPAMIAGARFGRPWLPVLPEGFELARYCAAADAIIAGKFKVFALPAAELGFPPNWNRDPKTGKIAPLSFGKTLDYRDERIVGNIKYLWEPNRHYELVTLAQAWYLSREVKYRDACAALLNSWFEQAPYPRGVSWSSSLENALRISNWSVAWHLLGGDKSSIFEGEAGAALKQRWLDSIYQHCHFIASHFSLYSSANNHLLGEYMGLFIGASTWPCWSESARWRRHAKQGLEEQALIQNGRDGVNLEQGIWYHHEVADMLLINGLVGRANGDEFSKEYWARLEAMLEFIQALLDVNGNMPMIGDSDDALMVRFSHQADFDPYHALLASGAILFQRADFAAKAGRFEDKSRWLLGDGAEAEF
;
A
#
# COMPACT_ATOMS: atom_id res chain seq x y z
N MET A 1 11.67 12.22 26.78
CA MET A 1 10.36 12.84 27.10
C MET A 1 10.38 14.28 26.62
N THR A 2 9.37 14.71 25.85
CA THR A 2 9.25 16.12 25.39
C THR A 2 9.00 17.06 26.57
N SER A 3 9.65 18.23 26.60
CA SER A 3 9.50 19.20 27.68
C SER A 3 8.06 19.77 27.76
N LEU A 4 7.65 20.25 28.93
CA LEU A 4 6.36 20.93 29.11
C LEU A 4 6.25 22.16 28.19
N ALA A 5 7.35 22.90 28.02
CA ALA A 5 7.44 24.01 27.09
C ALA A 5 7.11 23.60 25.64
N TRP A 6 7.64 22.46 25.18
CA TRP A 6 7.31 21.93 23.85
C TRP A 6 5.81 21.63 23.71
N LYS A 7 5.18 21.01 24.73
CA LYS A 7 3.74 20.71 24.71
C LYS A 7 2.88 21.98 24.65
N ILE A 8 3.23 23.00 25.43
CA ILE A 8 2.53 24.30 25.41
C ILE A 8 2.67 24.98 24.05
N ASN A 9 3.88 25.04 23.50
CA ASN A 9 4.12 25.61 22.18
C ASN A 9 3.36 24.86 21.09
N ARG A 10 3.35 23.52 21.16
CA ARG A 10 2.63 22.69 20.20
C ARG A 10 1.11 22.89 20.27
N LEU A 11 0.54 23.08 21.47
CA LEU A 11 -0.88 23.41 21.63
C LEU A 11 -1.22 24.79 21.05
N ARG A 12 -0.33 25.78 21.19
CA ARG A 12 -0.53 27.14 20.64
C ARG A 12 -0.61 27.17 19.11
N THR A 13 0.00 26.20 18.42
CA THR A 13 -0.04 26.10 16.96
C THR A 13 -1.26 25.32 16.43
N MET A 14 -2.08 24.73 17.31
CA MET A 14 -3.21 23.90 16.90
C MET A 14 -4.51 24.70 16.91
N GLY A 15 -5.30 24.55 15.84
CA GLY A 15 -6.69 24.99 15.85
C GLY A 15 -7.54 24.16 16.83
N VAL A 16 -8.67 24.71 17.27
CA VAL A 16 -9.61 24.04 18.20
C VAL A 16 -10.07 22.67 17.66
N GLY A 17 -10.31 22.56 16.35
CA GLY A 17 -10.68 21.30 15.70
C GLY A 17 -9.61 20.22 15.86
N GLU A 18 -8.33 20.58 15.68
CA GLU A 18 -7.22 19.64 15.86
C GLU A 18 -7.10 19.20 17.32
N ILE A 19 -7.26 20.12 18.28
CA ILE A 19 -7.20 19.79 19.72
C ILE A 19 -8.32 18.80 20.07
N THR A 20 -9.56 19.07 19.67
CA THR A 20 -10.70 18.19 19.90
C THR A 20 -10.46 16.80 19.31
N TRP A 21 -9.99 16.72 18.07
CA TRP A 21 -9.66 15.46 17.41
C TRP A 21 -8.55 14.69 18.14
N ARG A 22 -7.49 15.35 18.60
CA ARG A 22 -6.42 14.69 19.39
C ARG A 22 -6.92 14.13 20.71
N VAL A 23 -7.83 14.85 21.39
CA VAL A 23 -8.47 14.36 22.62
C VAL A 23 -9.37 13.16 22.34
N GLN A 24 -10.22 13.23 21.32
CA GLN A 24 -11.09 12.11 20.90
C GLN A 24 -10.26 10.87 20.56
N ASN A 25 -9.21 11.01 19.76
CA ASN A 25 -8.29 9.92 19.44
C ASN A 25 -7.60 9.33 20.67
N ALA A 26 -7.19 10.16 21.63
CA ALA A 26 -6.58 9.67 22.87
C ALA A 26 -7.57 8.88 23.72
N LEU A 27 -8.85 9.30 23.76
CA LEU A 27 -9.91 8.57 24.45
C LEU A 27 -10.26 7.26 23.73
N GLN A 28 -10.43 7.31 22.41
CA GLN A 28 -10.70 6.13 21.58
C GLN A 28 -9.65 5.04 21.81
N LYS A 29 -8.36 5.38 21.72
CA LYS A 29 -7.26 4.43 21.99
C LYS A 29 -7.33 3.80 23.38
N ARG A 30 -7.77 4.54 24.41
CA ARG A 30 -7.94 4.00 25.77
C ARG A 30 -9.11 3.03 25.86
N VAL A 31 -10.20 3.30 25.14
CA VAL A 31 -11.38 2.43 25.08
C VAL A 31 -11.07 1.16 24.31
N GLU A 32 -10.40 1.27 23.16
CA GLU A 32 -9.91 0.13 22.36
C GLU A 32 -8.91 -0.73 23.12
N LYS A 33 -7.97 -0.11 23.86
CA LYS A 33 -7.03 -0.86 24.72
C LYS A 33 -7.75 -1.71 25.77
N LYS A 34 -8.98 -1.35 26.17
CA LYS A 34 -9.83 -2.13 27.08
C LYS A 34 -10.68 -3.20 26.37
N GLY A 35 -10.59 -3.33 25.04
CA GLY A 35 -11.28 -4.36 24.26
C GLY A 35 -12.57 -3.90 23.57
N PHE A 36 -12.94 -2.63 23.66
CA PHE A 36 -14.19 -2.10 23.09
C PHE A 36 -13.97 -1.45 21.72
N MET A 37 -15.01 -1.41 20.87
CA MET A 37 -14.94 -0.84 19.51
C MET A 37 -13.90 -1.52 18.61
N LEU A 38 -13.58 -2.78 18.88
CA LEU A 38 -12.64 -3.58 18.10
C LEU A 38 -13.37 -4.62 17.24
N ALA A 39 -12.86 -4.86 16.04
CA ALA A 39 -13.31 -5.91 15.12
C ALA A 39 -12.80 -7.32 15.50
N HIS A 40 -12.92 -7.72 16.78
CA HIS A 40 -12.55 -9.08 17.20
C HIS A 40 -13.46 -10.15 16.60
N LYS A 41 -14.75 -9.84 16.46
CA LYS A 41 -15.71 -10.66 15.74
C LYS A 41 -16.02 -9.99 14.41
N VAL A 42 -15.52 -10.58 13.33
CA VAL A 42 -15.79 -10.11 11.98
C VAL A 42 -17.24 -10.45 11.61
N PRO A 43 -18.03 -9.50 11.08
CA PRO A 43 -19.38 -9.79 10.60
C PRO A 43 -19.33 -10.81 9.46
N ALA A 44 -20.37 -11.64 9.36
CA ALA A 44 -20.55 -12.48 8.18
C ALA A 44 -20.67 -11.61 6.92
N MET A 45 -20.15 -12.11 5.81
CA MET A 45 -20.34 -11.46 4.52
C MET A 45 -21.83 -11.35 4.18
N ILE A 46 -22.20 -10.29 3.46
CA ILE A 46 -23.54 -10.12 2.92
C ILE A 46 -23.84 -11.30 1.97
N ALA A 47 -25.02 -11.89 2.09
CA ALA A 47 -25.45 -12.98 1.23
C ALA A 47 -25.39 -12.56 -0.24
N GLY A 48 -24.70 -13.34 -1.07
CA GLY A 48 -24.54 -13.05 -2.50
C GLY A 48 -23.53 -11.94 -2.83
N ALA A 49 -22.74 -11.47 -1.86
CA ALA A 49 -21.66 -10.55 -2.11
C ALA A 49 -20.70 -11.10 -3.19
N ARG A 50 -20.26 -10.22 -4.09
CA ARG A 50 -19.27 -10.53 -5.13
C ARG A 50 -18.00 -9.74 -4.83
N PHE A 51 -16.86 -10.34 -5.14
CA PHE A 51 -15.58 -9.64 -5.06
C PHE A 51 -15.45 -8.63 -6.21
N GLY A 52 -14.63 -7.60 -5.98
CA GLY A 52 -14.33 -6.57 -6.98
C GLY A 52 -13.60 -7.15 -8.18
N ARG A 53 -13.61 -6.39 -9.27
CA ARG A 53 -12.83 -6.70 -10.47
C ARG A 53 -11.36 -6.30 -10.26
N PRO A 54 -10.41 -7.06 -10.82
CA PRO A 54 -9.01 -6.63 -10.92
C PRO A 54 -8.90 -5.28 -11.63
N TRP A 55 -7.82 -4.54 -11.39
CA TRP A 55 -7.56 -3.22 -12.03
C TRP A 55 -7.44 -3.32 -13.55
N LEU A 56 -7.17 -4.51 -14.09
CA LEU A 56 -7.19 -4.81 -15.52
C LEU A 56 -8.13 -5.98 -15.84
N PRO A 57 -8.89 -5.92 -16.95
CA PRO A 57 -9.75 -7.03 -17.38
C PRO A 57 -8.94 -8.25 -17.85
N VAL A 58 -7.78 -8.03 -18.47
CA VAL A 58 -6.84 -9.06 -18.92
C VAL A 58 -5.48 -8.70 -18.33
N LEU A 59 -4.90 -9.62 -17.56
CA LEU A 59 -3.60 -9.43 -16.95
C LEU A 59 -2.48 -9.72 -17.97
N PRO A 60 -1.43 -8.90 -18.02
CA PRO A 60 -0.35 -9.02 -19.02
C PRO A 60 0.54 -10.24 -18.78
N GLU A 61 1.14 -10.76 -19.85
CA GLU A 61 2.07 -11.91 -19.80
C GLU A 61 3.45 -11.60 -20.42
N GLY A 62 3.62 -10.47 -21.10
CA GLY A 62 4.81 -10.11 -21.88
C GLY A 62 6.10 -9.79 -21.10
N PHE A 63 6.42 -10.51 -20.02
CA PHE A 63 7.55 -10.21 -19.14
C PHE A 63 8.75 -11.15 -19.34
N GLU A 64 9.93 -10.71 -18.90
CA GLU A 64 11.09 -11.60 -18.74
C GLU A 64 10.86 -12.54 -17.55
N LEU A 65 10.24 -13.70 -17.79
CA LEU A 65 9.83 -14.66 -16.77
C LEU A 65 10.93 -14.99 -15.73
N ALA A 66 12.15 -15.22 -16.20
CA ALA A 66 13.28 -15.61 -15.36
C ALA A 66 13.56 -14.59 -14.25
N ARG A 67 13.34 -13.29 -14.51
CA ARG A 67 13.53 -12.20 -13.55
C ARG A 67 12.57 -12.31 -12.36
N TYR A 68 11.29 -12.55 -12.66
CA TYR A 68 10.24 -12.70 -11.64
C TYR A 68 10.41 -13.99 -10.84
N CYS A 69 10.72 -15.10 -11.51
CA CYS A 69 11.04 -16.37 -10.87
C CYS A 69 12.25 -16.25 -9.94
N ALA A 70 13.35 -15.59 -10.37
CA ALA A 70 14.54 -15.40 -9.54
C ALA A 70 14.26 -14.54 -8.29
N ALA A 71 13.47 -13.47 -8.42
CA ALA A 71 13.06 -12.65 -7.29
C ALA A 71 12.19 -13.44 -6.29
N ALA A 72 11.27 -14.26 -6.79
CA ALA A 72 10.42 -15.13 -5.98
C ALA A 72 11.20 -16.28 -5.31
N ASP A 73 12.15 -16.89 -6.01
CA ASP A 73 13.02 -17.93 -5.45
C ASP A 73 13.92 -17.40 -4.33
N ALA A 74 14.40 -16.15 -4.44
CA ALA A 74 15.15 -15.50 -3.36
C ALA A 74 14.31 -15.35 -2.07
N ILE A 75 13.02 -15.00 -2.21
CA ILE A 75 12.09 -14.90 -1.08
C ILE A 75 11.88 -16.28 -0.43
N ILE A 76 11.65 -17.32 -1.23
CA ILE A 76 11.50 -18.71 -0.73
C ILE A 76 12.78 -19.18 -0.03
N ALA A 77 13.95 -18.76 -0.52
CA ALA A 77 15.24 -19.01 0.13
C ALA A 77 15.46 -18.16 1.41
N GLY A 78 14.46 -17.38 1.84
CA GLY A 78 14.49 -16.57 3.05
C GLY A 78 15.25 -15.25 2.92
N LYS A 79 15.49 -14.77 1.70
CA LYS A 79 16.21 -13.53 1.40
C LYS A 79 15.26 -12.44 0.93
N PHE A 80 15.15 -11.37 1.70
CA PHE A 80 14.22 -10.26 1.46
C PHE A 80 15.00 -8.99 1.11
N LYS A 81 14.45 -8.18 0.20
CA LYS A 81 14.99 -6.84 -0.09
C LYS A 81 14.39 -5.84 0.91
N VAL A 82 15.23 -5.28 1.79
CA VAL A 82 14.82 -4.33 2.83
C VAL A 82 15.75 -3.11 2.81
N PHE A 83 15.35 -2.05 2.12
CA PHE A 83 16.16 -0.82 1.93
C PHE A 83 17.61 -1.13 1.54
N ALA A 84 18.57 -0.70 2.37
CA ALA A 84 20.01 -0.92 2.21
C ALA A 84 20.46 -2.38 2.45
N LEU A 85 19.55 -3.30 2.78
CA LEU A 85 19.80 -4.73 2.89
C LEU A 85 19.22 -5.44 1.65
N PRO A 86 20.00 -5.58 0.56
CA PRO A 86 19.50 -6.13 -0.70
C PRO A 86 19.16 -7.62 -0.64
N ALA A 87 19.59 -8.33 0.41
CA ALA A 87 19.32 -9.74 0.64
C ALA A 87 19.32 -10.06 2.14
N ALA A 88 18.47 -9.38 2.92
CA ALA A 88 18.32 -9.64 4.34
C ALA A 88 17.86 -11.09 4.58
N GLU A 89 18.62 -11.84 5.38
CA GLU A 89 18.31 -13.24 5.72
C GLU A 89 17.27 -13.29 6.84
N LEU A 90 15.99 -13.24 6.45
CA LEU A 90 14.87 -13.25 7.40
C LEU A 90 14.30 -14.65 7.65
N GLY A 91 14.66 -15.61 6.80
CA GLY A 91 14.08 -16.95 6.78
C GLY A 91 12.73 -16.99 6.06
N PHE A 92 12.18 -18.19 5.89
CA PHE A 92 10.90 -18.40 5.23
C PHE A 92 10.05 -19.43 6.00
N PRO A 93 8.96 -19.01 6.68
CA PRO A 93 8.51 -17.63 6.84
C PRO A 93 9.39 -16.82 7.81
N PRO A 94 9.43 -15.48 7.71
CA PRO A 94 10.21 -14.64 8.62
C PRO A 94 9.55 -14.48 9.99
N ASN A 95 10.32 -13.98 10.97
CA ASN A 95 9.75 -13.45 12.21
C ASN A 95 9.24 -12.01 11.95
N TRP A 96 7.93 -11.85 11.80
CA TRP A 96 7.30 -10.58 11.39
C TRP A 96 7.44 -9.45 12.41
N ASN A 97 7.80 -9.76 13.66
CA ASN A 97 8.01 -8.77 14.72
C ASN A 97 9.50 -8.48 14.96
N ARG A 98 10.41 -9.05 14.16
CA ARG A 98 11.85 -8.81 14.28
C ARG A 98 12.29 -7.72 13.29
N ASP A 99 12.92 -6.68 13.80
CA ASP A 99 13.62 -5.70 12.98
C ASP A 99 14.82 -6.37 12.27
N PRO A 100 14.84 -6.42 10.91
CA PRO A 100 15.94 -6.95 10.11
C PRO A 100 17.31 -6.32 10.41
N LYS A 101 17.35 -5.04 10.81
CA LYS A 101 18.59 -4.30 10.96
C LYS A 101 19.27 -4.54 12.31
N THR A 102 18.48 -4.55 13.39
CA THR A 102 19.02 -4.68 14.75
C THR A 102 18.79 -6.05 15.38
N GLY A 103 17.98 -6.91 14.74
CA GLY A 103 17.59 -8.22 15.27
C GLY A 103 16.59 -8.15 16.43
N LYS A 104 16.10 -6.95 16.76
CA LYS A 104 15.21 -6.70 17.89
C LYS A 104 13.80 -7.22 17.64
N ILE A 105 13.23 -7.90 18.63
CA ILE A 105 11.84 -8.37 18.58
C ILE A 105 10.93 -7.35 19.27
N ALA A 106 10.04 -6.74 18.51
CA ALA A 106 9.03 -5.81 19.01
C ALA A 106 7.95 -6.54 19.83
N PRO A 107 7.42 -5.94 20.91
CA PRO A 107 6.43 -6.58 21.76
C PRO A 107 5.02 -6.54 21.15
N LEU A 108 4.25 -7.60 21.37
CA LEU A 108 2.82 -7.68 21.00
C LEU A 108 1.91 -6.94 22.00
N SER A 109 2.20 -5.68 22.31
CA SER A 109 1.29 -4.83 23.10
C SER A 109 0.19 -4.22 22.22
N PHE A 110 -0.77 -3.46 22.78
CA PHE A 110 -1.82 -2.82 21.96
C PHE A 110 -1.21 -1.80 20.99
N GLY A 111 -1.35 -2.05 19.68
CA GLY A 111 -0.53 -1.43 18.63
C GLY A 111 -0.60 0.11 18.60
N LYS A 112 -1.79 0.71 18.72
CA LYS A 112 -1.96 2.19 18.73
C LYS A 112 -1.33 2.89 19.94
N THR A 113 -0.95 2.15 20.97
CA THR A 113 -0.24 2.68 22.16
C THR A 113 1.19 2.20 22.30
N LEU A 114 1.66 1.35 21.38
CA LEU A 114 3.06 0.96 21.30
C LEU A 114 3.88 2.17 20.84
N ASP A 115 4.88 2.55 21.63
CA ASP A 115 5.83 3.60 21.23
C ASP A 115 6.84 3.04 20.23
N TYR A 116 6.40 2.96 18.97
CA TYR A 116 7.23 2.47 17.87
C TYR A 116 8.39 3.42 17.52
N ARG A 117 8.45 4.63 18.11
CA ARG A 117 9.55 5.57 17.89
C ARG A 117 10.73 5.31 18.83
N ASP A 118 10.53 4.53 19.89
CA ASP A 118 11.62 4.14 20.78
C ASP A 118 12.32 2.89 20.22
N GLU A 119 13.49 3.08 19.62
CA GLU A 119 14.31 1.99 19.09
C GLU A 119 14.74 0.98 20.19
N ARG A 120 14.72 1.40 21.46
CA ARG A 120 14.95 0.50 22.59
C ARG A 120 13.77 -0.43 22.86
N ILE A 121 12.63 -0.22 22.21
CA ILE A 121 11.46 -1.10 22.29
C ILE A 121 11.33 -1.95 21.02
N VAL A 122 11.38 -1.32 19.84
CA VAL A 122 11.02 -1.99 18.57
C VAL A 122 12.18 -2.18 17.59
N GLY A 123 13.36 -1.63 17.88
CA GLY A 123 14.44 -1.54 16.89
C GLY A 123 14.17 -0.42 15.89
N ASN A 124 14.72 -0.54 14.69
CA ASN A 124 14.44 0.41 13.62
C ASN A 124 13.05 0.11 13.00
N ILE A 125 12.09 0.99 13.28
CA ILE A 125 10.70 0.76 12.87
C ILE A 125 10.51 0.73 11.35
N LYS A 126 11.30 1.51 10.58
CA LYS A 126 11.20 1.50 9.11
C LYS A 126 11.56 0.11 8.57
N TYR A 127 12.70 -0.44 9.00
CA TYR A 127 13.17 -1.76 8.57
C TYR A 127 12.24 -2.88 9.02
N LEU A 128 11.59 -2.74 10.18
CA LEU A 128 10.60 -3.70 10.65
C LEU A 128 9.31 -3.64 9.82
N TRP A 129 8.81 -2.44 9.51
CA TRP A 129 7.58 -2.27 8.73
C TRP A 129 7.71 -2.72 7.29
N GLU A 130 8.88 -2.58 6.68
CA GLU A 130 9.12 -2.91 5.28
C GLU A 130 8.66 -4.34 4.89
N PRO A 131 9.11 -5.44 5.53
CA PRO A 131 8.57 -6.78 5.25
C PRO A 131 7.08 -6.90 5.62
N ASN A 132 6.59 -6.12 6.59
CA ASN A 132 5.17 -6.09 6.96
C ASN A 132 4.28 -5.35 5.93
N ARG A 133 4.83 -4.75 4.88
CA ARG A 133 4.06 -4.19 3.74
C ARG A 133 3.69 -5.27 2.70
N HIS A 134 4.33 -6.44 2.78
CA HIS A 134 4.05 -7.62 1.96
C HIS A 134 4.25 -7.42 0.45
N TYR A 135 5.26 -6.65 0.05
CA TYR A 135 5.69 -6.60 -1.34
C TYR A 135 6.03 -8.00 -1.88
N GLU A 136 6.53 -8.88 -1.01
CA GLU A 136 6.89 -10.25 -1.34
C GLU A 136 5.70 -11.11 -1.75
N LEU A 137 4.49 -10.83 -1.25
CA LEU A 137 3.29 -11.51 -1.74
C LEU A 137 2.98 -11.15 -3.19
N VAL A 138 3.23 -9.91 -3.60
CA VAL A 138 3.06 -9.48 -4.98
C VAL A 138 4.09 -10.17 -5.87
N THR A 139 5.37 -10.16 -5.48
CA THR A 139 6.44 -10.85 -6.22
C THR A 139 6.14 -12.35 -6.41
N LEU A 140 5.74 -13.05 -5.35
CA LEU A 140 5.38 -14.47 -5.44
C LEU A 140 4.14 -14.69 -6.32
N ALA A 141 3.12 -13.84 -6.20
CA ALA A 141 1.91 -13.94 -7.01
C ALA A 141 2.16 -13.63 -8.49
N GLN A 142 3.05 -12.69 -8.81
CA GLN A 142 3.50 -12.40 -10.18
C GLN A 142 4.25 -13.61 -10.76
N ALA A 143 5.20 -14.18 -10.02
CA ALA A 143 5.92 -15.38 -10.46
C ALA A 143 4.97 -16.56 -10.68
N TRP A 144 4.00 -16.79 -9.77
CA TRP A 144 2.96 -17.80 -9.98
C TRP A 144 2.10 -17.51 -11.20
N TYR A 145 1.66 -16.26 -11.39
CA TYR A 145 0.82 -15.90 -12.52
C TYR A 145 1.53 -16.16 -13.85
N LEU A 146 2.81 -15.81 -13.95
CA LEU A 146 3.59 -15.95 -15.19
C LEU A 146 4.09 -17.38 -15.43
N SER A 147 4.54 -18.11 -14.41
CA SER A 147 5.12 -19.46 -14.58
C SER A 147 4.13 -20.60 -14.36
N ARG A 148 3.05 -20.34 -13.61
CA ARG A 148 2.11 -21.34 -13.06
C ARG A 148 2.75 -22.39 -12.15
N GLU A 149 4.00 -22.18 -11.70
CA GLU A 149 4.66 -23.08 -10.76
C GLU A 149 4.02 -23.00 -9.38
N VAL A 150 3.50 -24.13 -8.90
CA VAL A 150 2.73 -24.24 -7.66
C VAL A 150 3.50 -23.75 -6.43
N LYS A 151 4.83 -23.91 -6.39
CA LYS A 151 5.69 -23.47 -5.28
C LYS A 151 5.50 -21.98 -4.92
N TYR A 152 5.24 -21.12 -5.91
CA TYR A 152 5.07 -19.68 -5.68
C TYR A 152 3.72 -19.35 -5.03
N ARG A 153 2.65 -20.01 -5.46
CA ARG A 153 1.33 -19.90 -4.80
C ARG A 153 1.36 -20.44 -3.38
N ASP A 154 1.98 -21.60 -3.18
CA ASP A 154 2.07 -22.21 -1.86
C ASP A 154 2.94 -21.39 -0.91
N ALA A 155 3.97 -20.72 -1.44
CA ALA A 155 4.75 -19.72 -0.71
C ALA A 155 3.90 -18.52 -0.26
N CYS A 156 2.97 -18.01 -1.08
CA CYS A 156 2.00 -17.00 -0.65
C CYS A 156 1.17 -17.49 0.55
N ALA A 157 0.67 -18.74 0.49
CA ALA A 157 -0.10 -19.32 1.60
C ALA A 157 0.72 -19.41 2.89
N ALA A 158 2.00 -19.81 2.78
CA ALA A 158 2.90 -19.93 3.91
C ALA A 158 3.18 -18.57 4.59
N LEU A 159 3.45 -17.52 3.80
CA LEU A 159 3.66 -16.18 4.34
C LEU A 159 2.39 -15.61 4.99
N LEU A 160 1.23 -15.77 4.34
CA LEU A 160 -0.05 -15.31 4.89
C LEU A 160 -0.38 -15.99 6.23
N ASN A 161 -0.33 -17.33 6.27
CA ASN A 161 -0.60 -18.07 7.51
C ASN A 161 0.33 -17.65 8.64
N SER A 162 1.63 -17.58 8.36
CA SER A 162 2.63 -17.15 9.35
C SER A 162 2.39 -15.73 9.85
N TRP A 163 2.00 -14.81 8.96
CA TRP A 163 1.70 -13.44 9.36
C TRP A 163 0.44 -13.38 10.23
N PHE A 164 -0.64 -14.08 9.87
CA PHE A 164 -1.86 -14.12 10.66
C PHE A 164 -1.64 -14.70 12.07
N GLU A 165 -0.64 -15.55 12.26
CA GLU A 165 -0.27 -16.11 13.58
C GLU A 165 0.56 -15.12 14.41
N GLN A 166 1.49 -14.41 13.78
CA GLN A 166 2.44 -13.55 14.48
C GLN A 166 1.99 -12.09 14.64
N ALA A 167 1.02 -11.63 13.85
CA ALA A 167 0.52 -10.24 13.86
C ALA A 167 -0.99 -10.15 14.17
N PRO A 168 -1.45 -10.66 15.33
CA PRO A 168 -2.87 -10.71 15.65
C PRO A 168 -3.45 -9.30 15.83
N TYR A 169 -4.65 -9.06 15.28
CA TYR A 169 -5.39 -7.81 15.49
C TYR A 169 -5.74 -7.59 16.97
N PRO A 170 -5.60 -6.37 17.53
CA PRO A 170 -4.92 -5.17 17.04
C PRO A 170 -3.55 -4.95 17.74
N ARG A 171 -2.65 -5.95 17.71
CA ARG A 171 -1.45 -6.01 18.57
C ARG A 171 -0.16 -5.83 17.78
N GLY A 172 0.82 -5.21 18.44
CA GLY A 172 2.17 -5.05 17.92
C GLY A 172 2.29 -3.94 16.88
N VAL A 173 3.49 -3.88 16.32
CA VAL A 173 3.94 -2.91 15.30
C VAL A 173 3.10 -2.96 14.03
N SER A 174 2.62 -4.14 13.61
CA SER A 174 1.81 -4.31 12.40
C SER A 174 0.43 -3.64 12.50
N TRP A 175 -0.01 -3.26 13.71
CA TRP A 175 -1.28 -2.58 14.00
C TRP A 175 -1.06 -1.23 14.71
N SER A 176 0.05 -0.55 14.42
CA SER A 176 0.39 0.75 15.02
C SER A 176 0.16 1.94 14.09
N SER A 177 0.17 1.72 12.77
CA SER A 177 0.03 2.74 11.73
C SER A 177 -1.05 2.35 10.72
N SER A 178 -1.95 3.28 10.39
CA SER A 178 -3.01 3.06 9.39
C SER A 178 -2.43 3.06 7.97
N LEU A 179 -1.42 3.90 7.71
CA LEU A 179 -0.69 3.90 6.44
C LEU A 179 -0.04 2.54 6.15
N GLU A 180 0.60 1.91 7.14
CA GLU A 180 1.23 0.59 6.96
C GLU A 180 0.18 -0.51 6.69
N ASN A 181 -0.99 -0.41 7.32
CA ASN A 181 -2.12 -1.28 7.01
C ASN A 181 -2.67 -1.04 5.60
N ALA A 182 -2.69 0.22 5.16
CA ALA A 182 -3.13 0.62 3.83
C ALA A 182 -2.18 0.12 2.72
N LEU A 183 -0.87 0.17 2.95
CA LEU A 183 0.13 -0.43 2.05
C LEU A 183 -0.04 -1.95 1.97
N ARG A 184 -0.19 -2.62 3.13
CA ARG A 184 -0.39 -4.07 3.17
C ARG A 184 -1.65 -4.52 2.42
N ILE A 185 -2.79 -3.88 2.66
CA ILE A 185 -4.06 -4.24 2.00
C ILE A 185 -4.01 -3.99 0.49
N SER A 186 -3.25 -2.99 0.03
CA SER A 186 -3.02 -2.72 -1.39
C SER A 186 -2.23 -3.85 -2.05
N ASN A 187 -1.14 -4.29 -1.42
CA ASN A 187 -0.35 -5.44 -1.90
C ASN A 187 -1.15 -6.74 -1.84
N TRP A 188 -2.01 -6.93 -0.84
CA TRP A 188 -2.91 -8.08 -0.77
C TRP A 188 -3.95 -8.08 -1.89
N SER A 189 -4.48 -6.92 -2.30
CA SER A 189 -5.43 -6.84 -3.42
C SER A 189 -4.76 -7.28 -4.72
N VAL A 190 -3.53 -6.83 -4.95
CA VAL A 190 -2.72 -7.24 -6.10
C VAL A 190 -2.44 -8.74 -6.10
N ALA A 191 -1.94 -9.28 -4.99
CA ALA A 191 -1.69 -10.71 -4.85
C ALA A 191 -2.98 -11.54 -5.00
N TRP A 192 -4.09 -11.10 -4.39
CA TRP A 192 -5.40 -11.76 -4.48
C TRP A 192 -5.83 -11.95 -5.93
N HIS A 193 -5.80 -10.87 -6.72
CA HIS A 193 -6.19 -10.92 -8.13
C HIS A 193 -5.23 -11.76 -8.97
N LEU A 194 -3.92 -11.59 -8.77
CA LEU A 194 -2.90 -12.37 -9.48
C LEU A 194 -3.01 -13.87 -9.19
N LEU A 195 -3.47 -14.26 -8.00
CA LEU A 195 -3.69 -15.65 -7.59
C LEU A 195 -5.02 -16.25 -8.10
N GLY A 196 -5.84 -15.49 -8.83
CA GLY A 196 -7.14 -15.93 -9.35
C GLY A 196 -8.35 -15.55 -8.50
N GLY A 197 -8.17 -14.65 -7.52
CA GLY A 197 -9.23 -14.11 -6.68
C GLY A 197 -9.94 -15.18 -5.87
N ASP A 198 -11.27 -15.09 -5.78
CA ASP A 198 -12.09 -15.98 -4.96
C ASP A 198 -12.10 -17.44 -5.42
N LYS A 199 -11.72 -17.66 -6.69
CA LYS A 199 -11.55 -18.94 -7.36
C LYS A 199 -10.12 -19.46 -7.33
N SER A 200 -9.22 -18.80 -6.60
CA SER A 200 -7.85 -19.25 -6.47
C SER A 200 -7.80 -20.68 -5.91
N SER A 201 -6.96 -21.52 -6.51
CA SER A 201 -6.70 -22.89 -6.05
C SER A 201 -6.02 -22.95 -4.68
N ILE A 202 -5.49 -21.81 -4.18
CA ILE A 202 -4.98 -21.69 -2.81
C ILE A 202 -6.08 -21.89 -1.74
N PHE A 203 -7.35 -21.77 -2.14
CA PHE A 203 -8.51 -21.90 -1.25
C PHE A 203 -9.20 -23.27 -1.34
N GLU A 204 -8.64 -24.22 -2.08
CA GLU A 204 -9.19 -25.57 -2.19
C GLU A 204 -8.90 -26.41 -0.93
N GLY A 205 -9.83 -27.31 -0.59
CA GLY A 205 -9.75 -28.16 0.59
C GLY A 205 -9.99 -27.42 1.91
N GLU A 206 -9.95 -28.15 3.02
CA GLU A 206 -10.23 -27.62 4.36
C GLU A 206 -9.23 -26.54 4.78
N ALA A 207 -7.93 -26.78 4.54
CA ALA A 207 -6.87 -25.82 4.86
C ALA A 207 -6.99 -24.54 4.02
N GLY A 208 -7.32 -24.66 2.72
CA GLY A 208 -7.54 -23.53 1.84
C GLY A 208 -8.77 -22.71 2.24
N ALA A 209 -9.87 -23.36 2.63
CA ALA A 209 -11.06 -22.69 3.14
C ALA A 209 -10.78 -21.93 4.45
N ALA A 210 -10.00 -22.53 5.37
CA ALA A 210 -9.56 -21.87 6.59
C ALA A 210 -8.65 -20.66 6.30
N LEU A 211 -7.72 -20.78 5.35
CA LEU A 211 -6.88 -19.67 4.90
C LEU A 211 -7.73 -18.53 4.32
N LYS A 212 -8.71 -18.84 3.45
CA LYS A 212 -9.62 -17.85 2.89
C LYS A 212 -10.36 -17.09 3.98
N GLN A 213 -10.89 -17.80 4.98
CA GLN A 213 -11.60 -17.18 6.09
C GLN A 213 -10.68 -16.26 6.90
N ARG A 214 -9.48 -16.73 7.28
CA ARG A 214 -8.50 -15.91 8.03
C ARG A 214 -8.08 -14.66 7.25
N TRP A 215 -7.90 -14.79 5.94
CA TRP A 215 -7.56 -13.66 5.09
C TRP A 215 -8.69 -12.64 5.02
N LEU A 216 -9.93 -13.08 4.77
CA LEU A 216 -11.10 -12.20 4.76
C LEU A 216 -11.34 -11.52 6.12
N ASP A 217 -11.17 -12.26 7.22
CA ASP A 217 -11.27 -11.70 8.57
C ASP A 217 -10.22 -10.61 8.80
N SER A 218 -8.99 -10.86 8.37
CA SER A 218 -7.92 -9.89 8.48
C SER A 218 -8.18 -8.67 7.58
N ILE A 219 -8.66 -8.85 6.35
CA ILE A 219 -9.04 -7.76 5.44
C ILE A 219 -10.08 -6.84 6.09
N TYR A 220 -11.14 -7.42 6.68
CA TYR A 220 -12.13 -6.62 7.41
C TYR A 220 -11.49 -5.82 8.55
N GLN A 221 -10.62 -6.46 9.34
CA GLN A 221 -9.91 -5.80 10.44
C GLN A 221 -9.01 -4.65 9.96
N HIS A 222 -8.35 -4.79 8.81
CA HIS A 222 -7.57 -3.70 8.19
C HIS A 222 -8.47 -2.54 7.78
N CYS A 223 -9.54 -2.79 7.04
CA CYS A 223 -10.50 -1.76 6.63
C CYS A 223 -11.12 -1.04 7.84
N HIS A 224 -11.53 -1.80 8.85
CA HIS A 224 -12.04 -1.27 10.11
C HIS A 224 -11.01 -0.37 10.80
N PHE A 225 -9.77 -0.85 10.96
CA PHE A 225 -8.70 -0.11 11.62
C PHE A 225 -8.38 1.20 10.89
N ILE A 226 -8.24 1.17 9.56
CA ILE A 226 -7.93 2.35 8.75
C ILE A 226 -9.08 3.37 8.89
N ALA A 227 -10.33 2.91 8.71
CA ALA A 227 -11.51 3.77 8.83
C ALA A 227 -11.69 4.39 10.23
N SER A 228 -11.10 3.80 11.26
CA SER A 228 -11.13 4.29 12.65
C SER A 228 -9.96 5.21 13.02
N HIS A 229 -8.92 5.31 12.19
CA HIS A 229 -7.67 5.94 12.57
C HIS A 229 -6.99 6.72 11.44
N PHE A 230 -7.73 7.59 10.76
CA PHE A 230 -7.14 8.54 9.82
C PHE A 230 -6.19 9.52 10.51
N SER A 231 -5.11 9.86 9.84
CA SER A 231 -4.18 10.91 10.24
C SER A 231 -4.72 12.25 9.73
N LEU A 232 -5.30 13.08 10.60
CA LEU A 232 -5.91 14.35 10.21
C LEU A 232 -5.10 15.56 10.70
N TYR A 233 -5.44 16.74 10.18
CA TYR A 233 -4.82 18.03 10.53
C TYR A 233 -3.32 18.04 10.25
N SER A 234 -2.49 18.45 11.20
CA SER A 234 -1.03 18.50 11.06
C SER A 234 -0.34 17.13 10.99
N SER A 235 -1.10 16.05 10.79
CA SER A 235 -0.60 14.71 10.50
C SER A 235 -1.18 14.14 9.20
N ALA A 236 -1.87 14.97 8.39
CA ALA A 236 -2.55 14.52 7.18
C ALA A 236 -1.58 14.07 6.10
N ASN A 237 -0.97 15.01 5.38
CA ASN A 237 0.08 14.79 4.39
C ASN A 237 -0.07 13.49 3.55
N ASN A 238 1.02 12.90 3.05
CA ASN A 238 0.96 11.65 2.28
C ASN A 238 0.29 10.51 3.07
N HIS A 239 0.34 10.54 4.40
CA HIS A 239 -0.26 9.52 5.26
C HIS A 239 -1.78 9.41 5.03
N LEU A 240 -2.50 10.53 5.00
CA LEU A 240 -3.95 10.54 4.84
C LEU A 240 -4.37 10.07 3.45
N LEU A 241 -3.63 10.48 2.41
CA LEU A 241 -3.85 10.00 1.04
C LEU A 241 -3.62 8.49 0.94
N GLY A 242 -2.52 7.98 1.54
CA GLY A 242 -2.23 6.55 1.58
C GLY A 242 -3.26 5.75 2.37
N GLU A 243 -3.75 6.29 3.49
CA GLU A 243 -4.84 5.69 4.28
C GLU A 243 -6.15 5.60 3.49
N TYR A 244 -6.53 6.67 2.78
CA TYR A 244 -7.69 6.63 1.90
C TYR A 244 -7.49 5.67 0.72
N MET A 245 -6.29 5.61 0.12
CA MET A 245 -5.95 4.62 -0.90
C MET A 245 -6.25 3.21 -0.41
N GLY A 246 -5.65 2.80 0.72
CA GLY A 246 -5.81 1.42 1.19
C GLY A 246 -7.24 1.08 1.54
N LEU A 247 -7.99 2.03 2.12
CA LEU A 247 -9.40 1.82 2.42
C LEU A 247 -10.26 1.72 1.14
N PHE A 248 -9.99 2.55 0.13
CA PHE A 248 -10.69 2.49 -1.15
C PHE A 248 -10.42 1.18 -1.88
N ILE A 249 -9.16 0.77 -1.99
CA ILE A 249 -8.75 -0.50 -2.61
C ILE A 249 -9.36 -1.68 -1.86
N GLY A 250 -9.26 -1.70 -0.52
CA GLY A 250 -9.82 -2.77 0.31
C GLY A 250 -11.33 -2.90 0.16
N ALA A 251 -12.05 -1.77 0.23
CA ALA A 251 -13.51 -1.76 0.12
C ALA A 251 -14.02 -1.97 -1.32
N SER A 252 -13.18 -1.77 -2.34
CA SER A 252 -13.50 -2.07 -3.75
C SER A 252 -13.20 -3.51 -4.12
N THR A 253 -12.09 -4.07 -3.62
CA THR A 253 -11.67 -5.47 -3.87
C THR A 253 -12.54 -6.46 -3.11
N TRP A 254 -12.87 -6.16 -1.85
CA TRP A 254 -13.69 -7.00 -0.98
C TRP A 254 -14.92 -6.24 -0.45
N PRO A 255 -15.92 -5.94 -1.31
CA PRO A 255 -17.16 -5.25 -0.91
C PRO A 255 -18.14 -6.22 -0.22
N CYS A 256 -17.65 -6.95 0.77
CA CYS A 256 -18.33 -8.11 1.35
C CYS A 256 -19.17 -7.79 2.59
N TRP A 257 -18.99 -6.62 3.20
CA TRP A 257 -19.61 -6.25 4.48
C TRP A 257 -20.51 -5.03 4.34
N SER A 258 -21.42 -4.83 5.30
CA SER A 258 -22.39 -3.71 5.26
C SER A 258 -21.69 -2.35 5.31
N GLU A 259 -20.54 -2.29 5.98
CA GLU A 259 -19.69 -1.10 6.05
C GLU A 259 -18.92 -0.83 4.76
N SER A 260 -18.66 -1.84 3.91
CA SER A 260 -17.81 -1.70 2.72
C SER A 260 -18.27 -0.56 1.81
N ALA A 261 -19.57 -0.42 1.58
CA ALA A 261 -20.11 0.63 0.73
C ALA A 261 -19.86 2.04 1.32
N ARG A 262 -19.95 2.19 2.65
CA ARG A 262 -19.65 3.46 3.34
C ARG A 262 -18.15 3.75 3.32
N TRP A 263 -17.31 2.75 3.60
CA TRP A 263 -15.86 2.88 3.56
C TRP A 263 -15.37 3.29 2.17
N ARG A 264 -15.83 2.62 1.12
CA ARG A 264 -15.49 2.96 -0.26
C ARG A 264 -15.87 4.40 -0.61
N ARG A 265 -17.11 4.82 -0.33
CA ARG A 265 -17.55 6.20 -0.60
C ARG A 265 -16.73 7.24 0.16
N HIS A 266 -16.48 7.00 1.45
CA HIS A 266 -15.71 7.91 2.28
C HIS A 266 -14.26 8.04 1.79
N ALA A 267 -13.63 6.91 1.47
CA ALA A 267 -12.27 6.88 0.96
C ALA A 267 -12.15 7.55 -0.42
N LYS A 268 -13.11 7.31 -1.33
CA LYS A 268 -13.16 7.97 -2.63
C LYS A 268 -13.25 9.50 -2.49
N GLN A 269 -14.20 9.97 -1.67
CA GLN A 269 -14.36 11.40 -1.41
C GLN A 269 -13.09 12.00 -0.81
N GLY A 270 -12.46 11.30 0.15
CA GLY A 270 -11.20 11.71 0.76
C GLY A 270 -10.05 11.81 -0.26
N LEU A 271 -9.94 10.83 -1.17
CA LEU A 271 -8.95 10.86 -2.25
C LEU A 271 -9.18 12.04 -3.20
N GLU A 272 -10.42 12.30 -3.63
CA GLU A 272 -10.74 13.44 -4.50
C GLU A 272 -10.42 14.78 -3.84
N GLU A 273 -10.82 14.94 -2.59
CA GLU A 273 -10.55 16.16 -1.83
C GLU A 273 -9.05 16.36 -1.59
N GLN A 274 -8.35 15.33 -1.11
CA GLN A 274 -6.93 15.44 -0.76
C GLN A 274 -6.03 15.52 -1.98
N ALA A 275 -6.39 14.92 -3.12
CA ALA A 275 -5.68 15.13 -4.38
C ALA A 275 -5.63 16.62 -4.73
N LEU A 276 -6.74 17.34 -4.50
CA LEU A 276 -6.84 18.77 -4.80
C LEU A 276 -6.21 19.67 -3.74
N ILE A 277 -6.32 19.31 -2.45
CA ILE A 277 -5.80 20.10 -1.32
C ILE A 277 -4.28 19.97 -1.19
N GLN A 278 -3.73 18.76 -1.32
CA GLN A 278 -2.32 18.50 -1.01
C GLN A 278 -1.37 18.68 -2.19
N ASN A 279 -1.90 18.98 -3.37
CA ASN A 279 -1.11 19.24 -4.56
C ASN A 279 -1.49 20.63 -5.11
N GLY A 280 -0.55 21.33 -5.73
CA GLY A 280 -0.79 22.62 -6.36
C GLY A 280 -1.57 22.48 -7.67
N ARG A 281 -2.06 23.60 -8.22
CA ARG A 281 -2.67 23.61 -9.57
C ARG A 281 -1.66 23.28 -10.67
N ASP A 282 -0.39 23.56 -10.41
CA ASP A 282 0.80 23.19 -11.18
C ASP A 282 1.26 21.76 -10.91
N GLY A 283 0.49 20.97 -10.16
CA GLY A 283 0.82 19.59 -9.81
C GLY A 283 1.77 19.44 -8.63
N VAL A 284 2.44 20.49 -8.16
CA VAL A 284 3.48 20.35 -7.13
C VAL A 284 2.89 19.90 -5.79
N ASN A 285 3.28 18.72 -5.29
CA ASN A 285 2.92 18.26 -3.96
C ASN A 285 3.43 19.21 -2.87
N LEU A 286 2.57 19.52 -1.89
CA LEU A 286 2.84 20.54 -0.88
C LEU A 286 3.81 20.10 0.23
N GLU A 287 4.20 18.82 0.31
CA GLU A 287 5.29 18.39 1.20
C GLU A 287 6.67 18.74 0.68
N GLN A 288 6.79 19.06 -0.62
CA GLN A 288 8.04 19.49 -1.26
C GLN A 288 9.20 18.48 -1.14
N GLY A 289 8.90 17.21 -0.91
CA GLY A 289 9.80 16.08 -1.09
C GLY A 289 9.50 15.39 -2.41
N ILE A 290 10.50 15.26 -3.29
CA ILE A 290 10.30 14.70 -4.65
C ILE A 290 9.87 13.23 -4.59
N TRP A 291 10.40 12.46 -3.62
CA TRP A 291 10.00 11.07 -3.44
C TRP A 291 8.53 10.97 -3.00
N TYR A 292 8.10 11.79 -2.05
CA TYR A 292 6.69 11.88 -1.63
C TYR A 292 5.76 12.36 -2.75
N HIS A 293 6.24 13.21 -3.67
CA HIS A 293 5.49 13.57 -4.87
C HIS A 293 5.21 12.32 -5.72
N HIS A 294 6.23 11.50 -5.99
CA HIS A 294 6.06 10.24 -6.71
C HIS A 294 5.04 9.33 -5.99
N GLU A 295 5.17 9.17 -4.68
CA GLU A 295 4.29 8.29 -3.92
C GLU A 295 2.83 8.71 -4.03
N VAL A 296 2.56 10.00 -3.85
CA VAL A 296 1.20 10.54 -3.99
C VAL A 296 0.69 10.33 -5.42
N ALA A 297 1.49 10.61 -6.45
CA ALA A 297 1.08 10.40 -7.84
C ALA A 297 0.77 8.91 -8.10
N ASP A 298 1.55 8.00 -7.53
CA ASP A 298 1.35 6.55 -7.64
C ASP A 298 0.09 6.08 -6.90
N MET A 299 -0.18 6.62 -5.71
CA MET A 299 -1.44 6.41 -5.00
C MET A 299 -2.62 6.83 -5.89
N LEU A 300 -2.55 8.01 -6.52
CA LEU A 300 -3.64 8.49 -7.38
C LEU A 300 -3.83 7.60 -8.62
N LEU A 301 -2.72 7.23 -9.28
CA LEU A 301 -2.74 6.36 -10.44
C LEU A 301 -3.40 5.01 -10.13
N ILE A 302 -2.95 4.32 -9.08
CA ILE A 302 -3.45 2.98 -8.73
C ILE A 302 -4.95 3.04 -8.36
N ASN A 303 -5.38 4.01 -7.55
CA ASN A 303 -6.79 4.13 -7.19
C ASN A 303 -7.67 4.49 -8.39
N GLY A 304 -7.19 5.37 -9.27
CA GLY A 304 -7.87 5.70 -10.52
C GLY A 304 -8.17 4.45 -11.36
N LEU A 305 -7.18 3.58 -11.53
CA LEU A 305 -7.34 2.31 -12.27
C LEU A 305 -8.30 1.34 -11.55
N VAL A 306 -8.19 1.19 -10.23
CA VAL A 306 -9.11 0.35 -9.44
C VAL A 306 -10.55 0.87 -9.53
N GLY A 307 -10.75 2.19 -9.44
CA GLY A 307 -12.05 2.85 -9.57
C GLY A 307 -12.66 2.60 -10.95
N ARG A 308 -11.90 2.86 -12.02
CA ARG A 308 -12.32 2.60 -13.41
C ARG A 308 -12.73 1.15 -13.63
N ALA A 309 -11.93 0.18 -13.19
CA ALA A 309 -12.21 -1.24 -13.39
C ALA A 309 -13.48 -1.72 -12.65
N ASN A 310 -13.83 -1.05 -11.55
CA ASN A 310 -15.00 -1.35 -10.74
C ASN A 310 -16.21 -0.45 -11.03
N GLY A 311 -16.15 0.38 -12.09
CA GLY A 311 -17.24 1.27 -12.49
C GLY A 311 -17.50 2.41 -11.50
N ASP A 312 -16.50 2.78 -10.69
CA ASP A 312 -16.52 3.84 -9.67
C ASP A 312 -15.47 4.91 -10.00
N GLU A 313 -15.51 5.41 -11.24
CA GLU A 313 -14.54 6.35 -11.82
C GLU A 313 -14.43 7.66 -11.02
N PHE A 314 -13.21 8.19 -10.90
CA PHE A 314 -12.92 9.45 -10.20
C PHE A 314 -13.26 10.67 -11.05
N SER A 315 -13.40 11.83 -10.40
CA SER A 315 -13.71 13.10 -11.06
C SER A 315 -12.68 13.51 -12.11
N LYS A 316 -13.08 14.40 -13.03
CA LYS A 316 -12.16 14.96 -14.03
C LYS A 316 -11.05 15.77 -13.36
N GLU A 317 -11.36 16.45 -12.26
CA GLU A 317 -10.44 17.25 -11.48
C GLU A 317 -9.36 16.38 -10.82
N TYR A 318 -9.71 15.17 -10.38
CA TYR A 318 -8.76 14.18 -9.87
C TYR A 318 -7.75 13.77 -10.95
N TRP A 319 -8.24 13.38 -12.13
CA TRP A 319 -7.40 12.98 -13.25
C TRP A 319 -6.54 14.12 -13.79
N ALA A 320 -7.12 15.32 -13.93
CA ALA A 320 -6.38 16.51 -14.33
C ALA A 320 -5.28 16.87 -13.31
N ARG A 321 -5.53 16.63 -12.01
CA ARG A 321 -4.50 16.85 -10.99
C ARG A 321 -3.36 15.84 -11.12
N LEU A 322 -3.67 14.56 -11.32
CA LEU A 322 -2.65 13.54 -11.56
C LEU A 322 -1.84 13.88 -12.81
N GLU A 323 -2.48 14.30 -13.91
CA GLU A 323 -1.77 14.71 -15.12
C GLU A 323 -0.78 15.87 -14.84
N ALA A 324 -1.22 16.92 -14.12
CA ALA A 324 -0.34 18.03 -13.74
C ALA A 324 0.83 17.60 -12.84
N MET A 325 0.61 16.63 -11.94
CA MET A 325 1.70 16.04 -11.15
C MET A 325 2.75 15.36 -12.05
N LEU A 326 2.30 14.65 -13.09
CA LEU A 326 3.20 14.03 -14.06
C LEU A 326 3.93 15.07 -14.93
N GLU A 327 3.29 16.19 -15.27
CA GLU A 327 3.97 17.32 -15.93
C GLU A 327 5.11 17.86 -15.07
N PHE A 328 4.92 17.97 -13.75
CA PHE A 328 5.97 18.39 -12.84
C PHE A 328 7.13 17.39 -12.80
N ILE A 329 6.84 16.09 -12.76
CA ILE A 329 7.88 15.04 -12.87
C ILE A 329 8.66 15.19 -14.18
N GLN A 330 7.96 15.31 -15.31
CA GLN A 330 8.57 15.50 -16.63
C GLN A 330 9.50 16.72 -16.67
N ALA A 331 9.07 17.84 -16.07
CA ALA A 331 9.82 19.09 -16.03
C ALA A 331 11.07 19.04 -15.14
N LEU A 332 11.05 18.23 -14.07
CA LEU A 332 12.19 18.10 -13.15
C LEU A 332 13.28 17.14 -13.63
N LEU A 333 12.91 16.14 -14.44
CA LEU A 333 13.88 15.21 -15.01
C LEU A 333 14.89 15.98 -15.88
N ASP A 334 16.18 15.79 -15.61
CA ASP A 334 17.24 16.42 -16.38
C ASP A 334 17.30 15.90 -17.84
N VAL A 335 18.22 16.42 -18.65
CA VAL A 335 18.38 16.01 -20.05
C VAL A 335 18.79 14.54 -20.23
N ASN A 336 19.29 13.89 -19.18
CA ASN A 336 19.68 12.48 -19.15
C ASN A 336 18.60 11.59 -18.48
N GLY A 337 17.48 12.16 -18.03
CA GLY A 337 16.42 11.42 -17.34
C GLY A 337 16.67 11.20 -15.84
N ASN A 338 17.57 11.96 -15.20
CA ASN A 338 17.76 11.84 -13.76
C ASN A 338 16.82 12.78 -12.98
N MET A 339 16.25 12.27 -11.90
CA MET A 339 15.46 13.06 -10.96
C MET A 339 16.35 13.62 -9.83
N PRO A 340 16.32 14.93 -9.52
CA PRO A 340 17.06 15.47 -8.39
C PRO A 340 16.50 14.96 -7.05
N MET A 341 17.38 14.72 -6.07
CA MET A 341 17.00 14.29 -4.72
C MET A 341 16.75 15.50 -3.80
N ILE A 342 15.58 16.13 -3.92
CA ILE A 342 15.17 17.27 -3.07
C ILE A 342 14.15 16.82 -2.03
N GLY A 343 14.41 17.17 -0.76
CA GLY A 343 13.57 16.83 0.39
C GLY A 343 13.86 15.44 0.96
N ASP A 344 12.99 15.00 1.88
CA ASP A 344 13.11 13.69 2.52
C ASP A 344 12.58 12.58 1.60
N SER A 345 13.15 11.38 1.76
CA SER A 345 12.70 10.13 1.14
C SER A 345 12.59 9.04 2.21
N ASP A 346 11.61 8.14 2.07
CA ASP A 346 11.60 6.88 2.78
C ASP A 346 11.70 5.66 1.85
N ASP A 347 11.96 5.90 0.56
CA ASP A 347 12.10 4.91 -0.51
C ASP A 347 10.88 3.98 -0.65
N ALA A 348 9.70 4.37 -0.17
CA ALA A 348 8.51 3.53 -0.22
C ALA A 348 7.95 3.40 -1.63
N LEU A 349 7.38 2.22 -1.90
CA LEU A 349 6.57 1.93 -3.08
C LEU A 349 5.15 1.58 -2.64
N MET A 350 4.13 1.94 -3.41
CA MET A 350 2.77 1.53 -3.06
C MET A 350 2.60 0.02 -3.29
N VAL A 351 3.08 -0.45 -4.45
CA VAL A 351 3.15 -1.85 -4.84
C VAL A 351 4.44 -2.10 -5.62
N ARG A 352 5.14 -3.21 -5.34
CA ARG A 352 6.37 -3.59 -6.02
C ARG A 352 6.06 -4.37 -7.31
N PHE A 353 5.73 -3.66 -8.39
CA PHE A 353 5.39 -4.28 -9.68
C PHE A 353 6.58 -4.70 -10.55
N SER A 354 7.70 -3.99 -10.46
CA SER A 354 8.89 -4.25 -11.29
C SER A 354 10.03 -4.87 -10.48
N HIS A 355 10.78 -5.74 -11.16
CA HIS A 355 12.05 -6.30 -10.68
C HIS A 355 13.22 -5.95 -11.60
N GLN A 356 13.05 -5.00 -12.51
CA GLN A 356 14.13 -4.50 -13.36
C GLN A 356 15.24 -3.89 -12.48
N ALA A 357 16.49 -4.15 -12.84
CA ALA A 357 17.65 -3.65 -12.09
C ALA A 357 17.77 -2.12 -12.16
N ASP A 358 17.30 -1.54 -13.26
CA ASP A 358 17.28 -0.11 -13.56
C ASP A 358 15.85 0.45 -13.49
N PHE A 359 14.97 -0.17 -12.70
CA PHE A 359 13.62 0.36 -12.47
C PHE A 359 13.68 1.76 -11.87
N ASP A 360 13.05 2.72 -12.54
CA ASP A 360 12.86 4.07 -12.04
C ASP A 360 11.36 4.38 -11.88
N PRO A 361 10.91 4.80 -10.68
CA PRO A 361 9.50 5.05 -10.43
C PRO A 361 8.94 6.25 -11.19
N TYR A 362 9.75 7.26 -11.49
CA TYR A 362 9.34 8.48 -12.19
C TYR A 362 9.14 8.19 -13.68
N HIS A 363 10.05 7.44 -14.30
CA HIS A 363 9.90 6.96 -15.68
C HIS A 363 8.66 6.08 -15.83
N ALA A 364 8.41 5.17 -14.88
CA ALA A 364 7.21 4.33 -14.89
C ALA A 364 5.90 5.13 -14.73
N LEU A 365 5.90 6.19 -13.92
CA LEU A 365 4.75 7.10 -13.81
C LEU A 365 4.50 7.84 -15.13
N LEU A 366 5.54 8.37 -15.76
CA LEU A 366 5.43 9.04 -17.06
C LEU A 366 4.97 8.08 -18.16
N ALA A 367 5.50 6.85 -18.19
CA ALA A 367 5.07 5.84 -19.16
C ALA A 367 3.59 5.48 -19.01
N SER A 368 3.13 5.35 -17.76
CA SER A 368 1.71 5.12 -17.49
C SER A 368 0.84 6.33 -17.86
N GLY A 369 1.31 7.54 -17.55
CA GLY A 369 0.64 8.79 -17.91
C GLY A 369 0.55 9.03 -19.41
N ALA A 370 1.59 8.66 -20.17
CA ALA A 370 1.62 8.80 -21.62
C ALA A 370 0.42 8.10 -22.28
N ILE A 371 0.13 6.87 -21.86
CA ILE A 371 -1.03 6.10 -22.33
C ILE A 371 -2.34 6.69 -21.80
N LEU A 372 -2.43 6.96 -20.49
CA LEU A 372 -3.67 7.39 -19.87
C LEU A 372 -4.17 8.75 -20.36
N PHE A 373 -3.24 9.66 -20.67
CA PHE A 373 -3.53 11.04 -21.06
C PHE A 373 -3.22 11.31 -22.55
N GLN A 374 -2.78 10.29 -23.30
CA GLN A 374 -2.40 10.41 -24.72
C GLN A 374 -1.32 11.48 -24.96
N ARG A 375 -0.28 11.46 -24.11
CA ARG A 375 0.80 12.45 -24.04
C ARG A 375 2.10 11.90 -24.62
N ALA A 376 2.34 12.15 -25.91
CA ALA A 376 3.55 11.71 -26.61
C ALA A 376 4.84 12.32 -26.02
N ASP A 377 4.76 13.50 -25.42
CA ASP A 377 5.85 14.15 -24.71
C ASP A 377 6.20 13.45 -23.38
N PHE A 378 5.21 12.83 -22.71
CA PHE A 378 5.49 11.93 -21.58
C PHE A 378 6.18 10.65 -22.05
N ALA A 379 5.73 10.05 -23.16
CA ALA A 379 6.36 8.86 -23.72
C ALA A 379 7.83 9.12 -24.09
N ALA A 380 8.09 10.22 -24.80
CA ALA A 380 9.44 10.62 -25.17
C ALA A 380 10.37 10.81 -23.96
N LYS A 381 9.85 11.36 -22.84
CA LYS A 381 10.63 11.58 -21.62
C LYS A 381 10.82 10.30 -20.80
N ALA A 382 9.80 9.44 -20.74
CA ALA A 382 9.89 8.13 -20.09
C ALA A 382 10.90 7.21 -20.80
N GLY A 383 11.01 7.31 -22.13
CA GLY A 383 12.01 6.63 -22.96
C GLY A 383 11.77 5.13 -23.19
N ARG A 384 11.03 4.45 -22.31
CA ARG A 384 10.61 3.06 -22.47
C ARG A 384 9.34 2.76 -21.67
N PHE A 385 8.66 1.69 -22.07
CA PHE A 385 7.52 1.16 -21.32
C PHE A 385 8.01 0.24 -20.19
N GLU A 386 7.87 0.70 -18.94
CA GLU A 386 8.36 -0.01 -17.76
C GLU A 386 7.47 -1.22 -17.40
N ASP A 387 8.05 -2.26 -16.75
CA ASP A 387 7.27 -3.44 -16.33
C ASP A 387 6.09 -3.04 -15.42
N LYS A 388 6.28 -2.01 -14.58
CA LYS A 388 5.20 -1.45 -13.75
C LYS A 388 4.04 -0.92 -14.60
N SER A 389 4.32 -0.18 -15.67
CA SER A 389 3.29 0.33 -16.59
C SER A 389 2.58 -0.82 -17.32
N ARG A 390 3.34 -1.84 -17.75
CA ARG A 390 2.75 -3.05 -18.35
C ARG A 390 1.83 -3.76 -17.37
N TRP A 391 2.23 -3.98 -16.11
CA TRP A 391 1.36 -4.56 -15.07
C TRP A 391 0.08 -3.75 -14.81
N LEU A 392 0.14 -2.44 -14.95
CA LEU A 392 -0.98 -1.53 -14.66
C LEU A 392 -1.93 -1.33 -15.85
N LEU A 393 -1.42 -1.39 -17.08
CA LEU A 393 -2.15 -1.01 -18.30
C LEU A 393 -2.30 -2.16 -19.33
N GLY A 394 -1.56 -3.26 -19.16
CA GLY A 394 -1.63 -4.46 -20.01
C GLY A 394 -0.65 -4.43 -21.20
N ASP A 395 -0.53 -5.56 -21.89
CA ASP A 395 0.37 -5.72 -23.04
C ASP A 395 -0.06 -4.85 -24.25
N GLY A 396 -1.35 -4.59 -24.41
CA GLY A 396 -1.86 -3.72 -25.47
C GLY A 396 -1.38 -2.27 -25.36
N ALA A 397 -1.21 -1.78 -24.13
CA ALA A 397 -0.75 -0.41 -23.87
C ALA A 397 0.71 -0.21 -24.29
N GLU A 398 1.54 -1.26 -24.28
CA GLU A 398 2.91 -1.17 -24.77
C GLU A 398 2.97 -0.95 -26.29
N ALA A 399 2.04 -1.54 -27.05
CA ALA A 399 1.98 -1.33 -28.49
C ALA A 399 1.51 0.08 -28.86
N GLU A 400 0.83 0.77 -27.94
CA GLU A 400 0.38 2.16 -28.08
C GLU A 400 1.45 3.17 -27.61
N PHE A 401 2.39 2.75 -26.77
CA PHE A 401 3.48 3.57 -26.20
C PHE A 401 4.59 3.82 -27.22
#